data_AF-A0A2V5WP87-F1
#
_entry.id   AF-A0A2V5WP87-F1
#
_cell.length_a   1.000
_cell.length_b   1.000
_cell.length_c   1.000
_cell.angle_alpha   90.00
_cell.angle_beta   90.00
_cell.angle_gamma   90.00
#
_symmetry.space_group_name_H-M   'P 1'
#
loop_
_entity.id
_entity.type
_entity.pdbx_description
1 polymer ?
#
loop_
_entity_poly.entity_id
_entity_poly.type
_entity_poly.pdbx_seq_one_letter_code
_entity_poly.pdbx_strand_id
1 'polypeptide(L)' 'GEAAMAEAEKMGMKLIEEFWTMGAYDVVALFEAPDDETVSAFLLKNGALGNAKSQTLRAFRKEEMEGILAKIK' A
#
# COMPACT_ATOMS: atom_id res chain seq x y z
N GLY A 1 7.75 -0.07 9.47
CA GLY A 1 8.60 0.70 10.42
C GLY A 1 7.81 1.80 11.13
N GLU A 2 7.96 1.96 12.45
CA GLU A 2 7.06 2.75 13.32
C GLU A 2 6.81 4.20 12.86
N ALA A 3 7.85 4.93 12.41
CA ALA A 3 7.67 6.31 11.95
C ALA A 3 6.83 6.41 10.66
N ALA A 4 6.97 5.45 9.74
CA ALA A 4 6.16 5.39 8.53
C ALA A 4 4.70 5.07 8.88
N MET A 5 4.49 4.17 9.83
CA MET A 5 3.18 3.78 10.32
C MET A 5 2.41 4.93 10.97
N ALA A 6 3.06 5.67 11.87
CA ALA A 6 2.47 6.85 12.49
C ALA A 6 2.13 7.95 11.48
N GLU A 7 2.91 8.08 10.41
CA GLU A 7 2.62 9.02 9.33
C GLU A 7 1.42 8.56 8.48
N ALA A 8 1.36 7.27 8.14
CA ALA A 8 0.23 6.70 7.42
C ALA A 8 -1.09 6.92 8.18
N GLU A 9 -1.10 6.69 9.50
CA GLU A 9 -2.26 6.93 10.35
C GLU A 9 -2.69 8.40 10.38
N LYS A 10 -1.75 9.35 10.43
CA LYS A 10 -2.06 10.79 10.33
C LYS A 10 -2.72 11.17 9.01
N MET A 11 -2.43 10.42 7.95
CA MET A 11 -3.03 10.60 6.62
C MET A 11 -4.34 9.83 6.46
N GLY A 12 -4.85 9.18 7.51
CA GLY A 12 -6.10 8.42 7.49
C GLY A 12 -5.96 7.02 6.89
N MET A 13 -4.73 6.54 6.70
CA MET A 13 -4.46 5.17 6.27
C MET A 13 -4.41 4.24 7.48
N LYS A 14 -4.87 3.00 7.30
CA LYS A 14 -4.83 1.96 8.31
C LYS A 14 -3.98 0.80 7.79
N LEU A 15 -2.95 0.42 8.54
CA LEU A 15 -2.26 -0.85 8.30
C LEU A 15 -3.20 -2.00 8.67
N ILE A 16 -3.35 -2.93 7.74
CA ILE A 16 -4.07 -4.18 7.93
C ILE A 16 -3.11 -5.25 8.39
N GLU A 17 -1.98 -5.42 7.70
CA GLU A 17 -0.97 -6.42 8.03
C GLU A 17 0.40 -6.08 7.44
N GLU A 18 1.48 -6.47 8.12
CA GLU A 18 2.87 -6.32 7.67
C GLU A 18 3.54 -7.69 7.72
N PHE A 19 4.23 -8.04 6.64
CA PHE A 19 4.95 -9.30 6.48
C PHE A 19 6.40 -9.04 6.14
N TRP A 20 7.30 -9.79 6.76
CA TRP A 20 8.70 -9.88 6.34
C TRP A 20 8.82 -10.98 5.30
N THR A 21 9.47 -10.67 4.18
CA THR A 21 9.56 -11.57 3.04
C THR A 21 11.02 -11.90 2.70
N MET A 22 11.25 -13.10 2.19
CA MET A 22 12.51 -13.47 1.57
C MET A 22 12.35 -13.40 0.05
N GLY A 23 13.14 -12.58 -0.63
CA GLY A 23 13.07 -12.43 -2.08
C GLY A 23 13.50 -11.05 -2.55
N ALA A 24 12.84 -10.53 -3.59
CA ALA A 24 13.17 -9.22 -4.18
C ALA A 24 12.84 -8.03 -3.28
N TYR A 25 12.00 -8.24 -2.25
CA TYR A 25 11.56 -7.22 -1.31
C TYR A 25 11.67 -7.76 0.12
N ASP A 26 12.00 -6.88 1.06
CA ASP A 26 12.17 -7.23 2.47
C ASP A 26 10.85 -7.23 3.24
N VAL A 27 9.90 -6.38 2.82
CA VAL A 27 8.62 -6.16 3.51
C VAL A 27 7.47 -6.02 2.51
N VAL A 28 6.33 -6.61 2.85
CA VAL A 28 5.03 -6.36 2.22
C VAL A 28 4.07 -5.86 3.29
N ALA A 29 3.45 -4.71 3.07
CA ALA A 29 2.45 -4.13 3.97
C ALA A 29 1.14 -3.86 3.23
N LEU A 30 0.04 -4.32 3.80
CA LEU A 30 -1.31 -4.09 3.30
C LEU A 30 -1.93 -2.92 4.05
N PHE A 31 -2.38 -1.89 3.32
CA PHE A 31 -3.07 -0.73 3.88
C PHE A 31 -4.49 -0.62 3.33
N GLU A 32 -5.42 -0.21 4.20
CA GLU A 32 -6.66 0.43 3.78
C GLU A 32 -6.45 1.94 3.79
N ALA A 33 -6.88 2.61 2.73
CA ALA A 33 -6.77 4.06 2.57
C ALA A 33 -8.09 4.59 1.99
N PRO A 34 -8.41 5.88 2.22
CA PRO A 34 -9.64 6.47 1.70
C PRO A 34 -9.64 6.56 0.17
N ASP A 35 -8.48 6.78 -0.45
CA ASP A 35 -8.30 6.94 -1.89
C ASP A 35 -6.83 6.67 -2.33
N ASP A 36 -6.62 6.55 -3.65
CA ASP A 36 -5.31 6.26 -4.25
C ASP A 36 -4.35 7.46 -4.12
N GLU A 37 -4.88 8.68 -4.08
CA GLU A 37 -4.14 9.93 -3.89
C GLU A 37 -3.45 9.98 -2.52
N THR A 38 -4.16 9.54 -1.46
CA THR A 38 -3.64 9.46 -0.10
C THR A 38 -2.48 8.46 -0.01
N VAL A 39 -2.64 7.29 -0.63
CA VAL A 39 -1.57 6.28 -0.73
C VAL A 39 -0.35 6.86 -1.45
N SER A 40 -0.58 7.54 -2.58
CA SER A 40 0.48 8.14 -3.39
C SER A 40 1.25 9.22 -2.61
N ALA A 41 0.54 10.10 -1.89
CA ALA A 41 1.16 11.14 -1.07
C ALA A 41 2.00 10.54 0.07
N PHE A 42 1.50 9.50 0.74
CA PHE A 42 2.25 8.79 1.78
C PHE A 42 3.54 8.18 1.24
N LEU A 43 3.48 7.48 0.10
CA LEU A 43 4.65 6.81 -0.49
C LEU A 43 5.70 7.79 -0.98
N LEU A 44 5.29 8.90 -1.58
CA LEU A 44 6.21 9.96 -2.02
C LEU A 44 6.90 10.61 -0.81
N LYS A 45 6.15 10.90 0.25
CA LYS A 45 6.71 11.43 1.50
C LYS A 45 7.67 10.43 2.15
N ASN A 46 7.29 9.16 2.22
CA ASN A 46 8.13 8.11 2.77
C ASN A 46 9.42 7.91 1.95
N GLY A 47 9.31 7.86 0.62
CA GLY A 47 10.45 7.73 -0.29
C GLY A 47 11.39 8.93 -0.24
N ALA A 48 10.87 10.14 -0.02
CA ALA A 48 11.68 11.35 0.14
C ALA A 48 12.62 11.31 1.38
N LEU A 49 12.29 10.49 2.39
CA LEU A 49 13.16 10.27 3.55
C LEU A 49 14.35 9.34 3.25
N GLY A 50 14.36 8.69 2.08
CA GLY A 50 15.48 7.88 1.60
C GLY A 50 15.67 6.52 2.29
N ASN A 51 14.86 6.20 3.30
CA ASN A 51 15.02 4.99 4.10
C ASN A 51 14.55 3.71 3.40
N ALA A 52 13.67 3.82 2.41
CA ALA A 52 13.12 2.67 1.69
C ALA A 52 12.77 3.03 0.24
N LYS A 53 12.82 2.03 -0.65
CA LYS A 53 12.19 2.09 -1.97
C LYS A 53 10.96 1.19 -1.96
N SER A 54 9.82 1.74 -2.34
CA SER A 54 8.55 1.02 -2.38
C SER A 54 8.11 0.71 -3.82
N GLN A 55 7.38 -0.38 -3.96
CA GLN A 55 6.53 -0.65 -5.11
C GLN A 55 5.09 -0.76 -4.61
N THR A 56 4.19 -0.04 -5.26
CA THR A 56 2.79 0.04 -4.86
C THR A 56 1.94 -0.80 -5.78
N LEU A 57 1.09 -1.63 -5.17
CA LEU A 57 0.14 -2.48 -5.87
C LEU A 57 -1.25 -2.13 -5.37
N ARG A 58 -2.16 -1.73 -6.27
CA ARG A 58 -3.57 -1.62 -5.93
C ARG A 58 -4.13 -3.03 -5.72
N ALA A 59 -4.54 -3.33 -4.50
CA ALA A 59 -5.18 -4.59 -4.17
C ALA A 59 -6.67 -4.51 -4.54
N PHE A 60 -7.13 -5.44 -5.37
CA PHE A 60 -8.55 -5.61 -5.65
C PHE A 60 -9.10 -6.73 -4.79
N ARG A 61 -10.30 -6.53 -4.24
CA ARG A 61 -11.09 -7.60 -3.66
C ARG A 61 -11.51 -8.59 -4.76
N LYS A 62 -11.85 -9.80 -4.34
CA LYS A 62 -12.25 -10.86 -5.27
C LYS A 62 -13.44 -10.42 -6.14
N GLU A 63 -14.42 -9.78 -5.51
CA GLU A 63 -15.64 -9.29 -6.16
C GLU A 63 -15.35 -8.18 -7.19
N GLU A 64 -14.38 -7.30 -6.89
CA GLU A 64 -13.93 -6.27 -7.84
C GLU A 64 -13.25 -6.90 -9.06
N MET A 65 -12.41 -7.91 -8.84
CA MET A 65 -11.76 -8.66 -9.93
C MET A 65 -12.76 -9.41 -10.80
N GLU A 66 -13.81 -9.99 -10.22
CA GLU A 66 -14.90 -10.62 -10.98
C GLU A 66 -15.58 -9.59 -11.91
N GLY A 67 -15.85 -8.38 -11.42
CA GLY A 67 -16.39 -7.29 -12.23
C GLY A 67 -15.44 -6.83 -13.34
N ILE A 68 -14.13 -6.81 -13.10
CA ILE A 68 -13.11 -6.51 -14.11
C ILE A 68 -13.09 -7.58 -15.20
N LEU A 69 -13.07 -8.86 -14.81
CA LEU A 69 -13.05 -9.99 -15.74
C LEU A 69 -14.30 -10.05 -16.64
N ALA A 70 -15.45 -9.61 -16.12
CA ALA A 70 -16.69 -9.53 -16.90
C ALA A 70 -16.61 -8.54 -18.07
N LYS A 71 -15.73 -7.53 -18.03
CA LYS A 71 -15.55 -6.55 -19.12
C LYS A 71 -14.73 -7.06 -20.30
N ILE A 72 -14.06 -8.20 -20.15
CA ILE A 72 -13.19 -8.80 -21.19
C ILE A 72 -13.94 -9.90 -21.98
N LYS A 73 -15.17 -10.23 -21.56
CA LYS A 73 -16.08 -11.12 -22.28
C LYS A 73 -16.97 -10.32 -23.21
#